data_AF-A0A553BJ92-F1
#
_entry.id   AF-A0A553BJ92-F1
#
_cell.length_a   1.000
_cell.length_b   1.000
_cell.length_c   1.000
_cell.angle_alpha   90.00
_cell.angle_beta   90.00
_cell.angle_gamma   90.00
#
_symmetry.space_group_name_H-M   'P 1'
#
loop_
_entity.id
_entity.type
_entity.pdbx_description
1 polymer ?
#
loop_
_entity_poly.entity_id
_entity_poly.type
_entity_poly.pdbx_seq_one_letter_code
_entity_poly.pdbx_strand_id
1 'polypeptide(L)'
;MALFNEKLNRLSNLHYESNPNEFYNRIIPSMIEQSNENKLIEGEDFYYTPEGYKCFTEKYHLKRGYCCKSGCRHCPYGYDKKTGTNKK
;
A
#
# COMPACT_ATOMS: atom_id res chain seq x y z
N MET A 1 -29.16 -41.28 32.01
CA MET A 1 -27.86 -41.30 31.30
C MET A 1 -27.89 -40.59 29.93
N ALA A 2 -29.02 -40.50 29.21
CA ALA A 2 -29.11 -39.72 27.96
C ALA A 2 -28.95 -38.20 28.15
N LEU A 3 -29.47 -37.63 29.23
CA LEU A 3 -29.41 -36.18 29.51
C LEU A 3 -28.03 -35.66 29.93
N PHE A 4 -27.11 -36.55 30.32
CA PHE A 4 -25.73 -36.16 30.68
C PHE A 4 -24.84 -36.04 29.44
N ASN A 5 -24.99 -36.97 28.49
CA ASN A 5 -24.22 -36.99 27.25
C ASN A 5 -24.63 -35.89 26.26
N GLU A 6 -25.88 -35.44 26.26
CA GLU A 6 -26.30 -34.27 25.46
C GLU A 6 -25.67 -32.97 25.96
N LYS A 7 -25.47 -32.85 27.28
CA LYS A 7 -24.83 -31.69 27.91
C LYS A 7 -23.31 -31.69 27.68
N LEU A 8 -22.68 -32.87 27.64
CA LEU A 8 -21.27 -33.01 27.28
C LEU A 8 -21.01 -32.74 25.77
N ASN A 9 -21.90 -33.17 24.87
CA ASN A 9 -21.82 -32.84 23.44
C ASN A 9 -22.09 -31.35 23.15
N ARG A 10 -22.84 -30.64 24.01
CA ARG A 10 -22.96 -29.17 23.94
C ARG A 10 -21.69 -28.45 24.38
N LEU A 11 -20.94 -29.02 25.33
CA LEU A 11 -19.71 -28.40 25.85
C LEU A 11 -18.49 -28.65 24.95
N SER A 12 -18.43 -29.76 24.22
CA SER A 12 -17.36 -30.03 23.23
C SER A 12 -17.46 -29.16 21.97
N ASN A 13 -18.65 -28.66 21.62
CA ASN A 13 -18.87 -27.81 20.44
C ASN A 13 -18.71 -26.30 20.71
N LEU A 14 -18.56 -25.87 21.96
CA LEU A 14 -18.36 -24.44 22.30
C LEU A 14 -16.89 -23.98 22.23
N HIS A 15 -15.96 -24.90 21.95
CA HIS A 15 -14.51 -24.63 21.93
C HIS A 15 -13.79 -25.05 20.64
N TYR A 16 -14.51 -25.20 19.52
CA TYR A 16 -13.92 -25.49 18.22
C TYR A 16 -14.42 -24.54 17.11
N GLU A 17 -14.43 -23.24 17.39
CA GLU A 17 -14.61 -22.21 16.36
C GLU A 17 -13.66 -21.03 16.62
N SER A 18 -12.37 -21.32 16.66
CA SER A 18 -11.37 -20.30 16.39
C SER A 18 -10.54 -20.77 15.21
N ASN A 19 -11.17 -20.84 14.04
CA ASN A 19 -10.45 -20.94 12.78
C ASN A 19 -9.64 -19.63 12.63
N PRO A 20 -8.31 -19.66 12.80
CA PRO A 20 -7.50 -18.43 12.85
C PRO A 20 -7.56 -17.62 11.54
N ASN A 21 -8.06 -18.22 10.46
CA ASN A 21 -8.23 -17.56 9.17
C ASN A 21 -9.49 -16.69 9.07
N GLU A 22 -10.52 -16.89 9.91
CA GLU A 22 -11.76 -16.10 9.81
C GLU A 22 -11.56 -14.68 10.36
N PHE A 23 -10.81 -14.55 11.46
CA PHE A 23 -10.40 -13.25 11.99
C PHE A 23 -9.56 -12.47 10.97
N TYR A 24 -8.65 -13.16 10.27
CA TYR A 24 -7.84 -12.55 9.22
C TYR A 24 -8.72 -12.09 8.05
N ASN A 25 -9.59 -12.95 7.52
CA ASN A 25 -10.50 -12.60 6.41
C ASN A 25 -11.51 -11.49 6.74
N ARG A 26 -11.80 -11.22 8.03
CA ARG A 26 -12.66 -10.11 8.46
C ARG A 26 -11.94 -8.77 8.61
N ILE A 27 -10.63 -8.79 8.82
CA ILE A 27 -9.77 -7.60 8.97
C ILE A 27 -9.12 -7.22 7.63
N ILE A 28 -8.81 -8.19 6.77
CA ILE A 28 -8.16 -7.98 5.47
C ILE A 28 -8.91 -7.00 4.55
N PRO A 29 -10.26 -6.93 4.51
CA PRO A 29 -10.98 -5.92 3.73
C PRO A 29 -10.63 -4.48 4.15
N SER A 30 -10.40 -4.20 5.44
CA SER A 30 -10.09 -2.84 5.91
C SER A 30 -8.61 -2.47 5.77
N MET A 31 -7.71 -3.45 5.69
CA MET A 31 -6.28 -3.23 5.49
C MET A 31 -5.89 -3.05 4.02
N ILE A 32 -6.67 -3.60 3.08
CA ILE A 32 -6.42 -3.45 1.63
C ILE A 32 -6.92 -2.09 1.12
N GLU A 33 -7.98 -1.54 1.71
CA GLU A 33 -8.63 -0.32 1.20
C GLU A 33 -7.79 0.96 1.44
N GLN A 34 -7.00 1.03 2.51
CA GLN A 34 -6.15 2.19 2.81
C GLN A 34 -4.85 2.29 1.98
N SER A 35 -4.55 1.30 1.15
CA SER A 35 -3.29 1.28 0.38
C SER A 35 -3.41 1.86 -1.04
N ASN A 36 -4.62 2.18 -1.50
CA ASN A 36 -4.90 2.48 -2.91
C ASN A 36 -4.90 3.96 -3.30
N GLU A 37 -4.67 4.88 -2.37
CA GLU A 37 -4.76 6.33 -2.65
C GLU A 37 -3.56 6.86 -3.46
N ASN A 38 -2.47 6.08 -3.55
CA ASN A 38 -1.25 6.44 -4.30
C ASN A 38 -1.03 5.53 -5.50
N LYS A 39 -2.09 5.14 -6.21
CA LYS A 39 -1.97 4.43 -7.47
C LYS A 39 -1.28 5.33 -8.50
N LEU A 40 -0.07 4.94 -8.92
CA LEU A 40 0.66 5.64 -9.98
C LEU A 40 -0.06 5.42 -11.31
N ILE A 41 -0.38 6.51 -12.00
CA ILE A 41 -1.04 6.47 -13.30
C ILE A 41 0.00 6.63 -14.41
N GLU A 42 0.08 5.65 -15.31
CA GLU A 42 0.92 5.75 -16.51
C GLU A 42 0.39 6.85 -17.44
N GLY A 43 1.28 7.69 -17.97
CA GLY A 43 0.95 8.89 -18.75
C GLY A 43 0.74 10.15 -17.91
N GLU A 44 0.41 10.03 -16.62
CA GLU A 44 0.32 11.19 -15.73
C GLU A 44 1.51 11.29 -14.77
N ASP A 45 1.76 10.24 -14.00
CA ASP A 45 2.78 10.20 -12.95
C ASP A 45 4.13 9.70 -13.48
N PHE A 46 4.09 8.83 -14.49
CA PHE A 46 5.30 8.31 -15.14
C PHE A 46 4.99 7.85 -16.56
N TYR A 47 6.04 7.69 -17.36
CA TYR A 47 5.99 7.07 -18.68
C TYR A 47 7.20 6.14 -18.85
N TYR A 48 7.11 5.20 -19.78
CA TYR A 48 8.24 4.38 -20.18
C TYR A 48 8.96 5.01 -21.37
N THR A 49 10.29 5.09 -21.29
CA THR A 49 11.10 5.47 -22.44
C THR A 49 11.21 4.28 -23.41
N PRO A 50 11.58 4.51 -24.69
CA PRO A 50 11.78 3.43 -25.66
C PRO A 50 12.82 2.39 -25.21
N GLU A 51 13.75 2.79 -24.36
CA GLU A 51 14.78 1.93 -23.75
C GLU A 51 14.25 1.12 -22.55
N GLY A 52 12.98 1.28 -22.18
CA GLY A 52 12.33 0.55 -21.09
C GLY A 52 12.51 1.19 -19.71
N TYR A 53 13.00 2.43 -19.60
CA TYR A 53 13.16 3.10 -18.32
C TYR A 53 11.86 3.76 -17.85
N LYS A 54 11.55 3.61 -16.56
CA LYS A 54 10.44 4.32 -15.92
C LYS A 54 10.86 5.76 -15.58
N CYS A 55 10.36 6.72 -16.35
CA CYS A 55 10.59 8.14 -16.12
C CYS A 55 9.39 8.78 -15.41
N PHE A 56 9.64 9.34 -14.22
CA PHE A 56 8.63 10.07 -13.48
C PHE A 56 8.46 11.50 -13.99
N THR A 57 7.22 11.99 -13.92
CA THR A 57 6.84 13.35 -14.32
C THR A 57 6.93 14.31 -13.14
N GLU A 58 6.83 15.61 -13.44
CA GLU A 58 6.72 16.65 -12.42
C GLU A 58 5.50 16.47 -11.52
N LYS A 59 4.35 16.04 -12.10
CA LYS A 59 3.11 15.78 -11.36
C LYS A 59 3.31 14.75 -10.24
N TYR A 60 4.01 13.66 -10.54
CA TYR A 60 4.32 12.65 -9.54
C TYR A 60 5.17 13.21 -8.39
N HIS A 61 6.16 14.03 -8.72
CA HIS A 61 7.01 14.66 -7.72
C HIS A 61 6.25 15.67 -6.86
N LEU A 62 5.26 16.37 -7.42
CA LEU A 62 4.35 17.24 -6.67
C LEU A 62 3.42 16.44 -5.74
N LYS A 63 2.80 15.35 -6.24
CA LYS A 63 1.97 14.46 -5.42
C LYS A 63 2.75 13.87 -4.23
N ARG A 64 4.04 13.55 -4.42
CA ARG A 64 4.93 13.08 -3.36
C ARG A 64 5.18 14.12 -2.25
N GLY A 65 5.10 15.40 -2.57
CA GLY A 65 5.18 16.50 -1.59
C GLY A 65 6.58 16.82 -1.05
N TYR A 66 7.65 16.13 -1.47
CA TYR A 66 9.01 16.47 -1.07
C TYR A 66 10.06 16.20 -2.16
N CYS A 67 11.17 16.97 -2.10
CA CYS A 67 12.32 16.77 -2.98
C CYS A 67 13.19 15.59 -2.52
N CYS A 68 13.38 14.60 -3.39
CA CYS A 68 14.22 13.43 -3.09
C CYS A 68 15.73 13.67 -3.31
N LYS A 69 16.15 14.88 -3.72
CA LYS A 69 17.55 15.26 -3.95
C LYS A 69 18.31 14.35 -4.92
N SER A 70 17.60 13.66 -5.81
CA SER A 70 18.21 12.73 -6.78
C SER A 70 18.71 13.41 -8.06
N GLY A 71 18.42 14.70 -8.27
CA GLY A 71 18.77 15.42 -9.50
C GLY A 71 17.92 15.02 -10.70
N CYS A 72 16.61 14.82 -10.50
CA CYS A 72 15.67 14.45 -11.56
C CYS A 72 15.58 15.55 -12.62
N ARG A 73 15.44 15.18 -13.90
CA ARG A 73 15.29 16.14 -15.00
C ARG A 73 14.00 16.98 -14.88
N HIS A 74 12.92 16.37 -14.40
CA HIS A 74 11.62 17.01 -14.20
C HIS A 74 11.37 17.39 -12.74
N CYS A 75 12.41 17.81 -12.02
CA CYS A 75 12.26 18.18 -10.61
C CYS A 75 11.46 19.49 -10.48
N PRO A 76 10.27 19.48 -9.83
CA PRO A 76 9.50 20.71 -9.62
C PRO A 76 10.27 21.71 -8.74
N TYR A 77 11.07 21.21 -7.80
CA TYR A 77 11.85 22.02 -6.85
C TYR A 77 13.16 22.57 -7.44
N GLY A 78 13.50 22.23 -8.69
CA GLY A 78 14.74 22.67 -9.33
C GLY A 78 16.01 22.29 -8.57
N TYR A 79 16.06 21.06 -8.02
CA TYR A 79 17.23 20.58 -7.28
C TYR A 79 18.44 20.42 -8.20
N ASP A 80 19.52 21.12 -7.87
CA ASP A 80 20.80 21.01 -8.56
C ASP A 80 21.74 20.09 -7.77
N LYS A 81 22.07 18.93 -8.37
CA LYS A 81 22.97 17.95 -7.77
C LYS A 81 24.39 18.48 -7.55
N LYS A 82 24.83 19.49 -8.32
CA LYS A 82 26.16 20.09 -8.20
C LYS A 82 26.27 21.02 -6.99
N THR A 83 25.24 21.81 -6.72
CA THR A 83 25.23 22.77 -5.61
C THR A 83 24.55 22.24 -4.36
N GLY A 84 23.78 21.14 -4.47
CA GLY A 84 23.05 20.55 -3.36
C GLY A 84 21.83 21.35 -2.92
N THR A 85 21.35 22.29 -3.74
CA THR A 85 20.30 23.25 -3.39
C THR A 85 19.10 23.19 -4.34
N ASN A 86 17.90 23.53 -3.83
CA ASN A 86 16.69 23.75 -4.62
C ASN A 86 16.68 25.21 -5.08
N LYS A 87 16.44 25.46 -6.38
CA LYS A 87 16.58 26.79 -6.99
C LYS A 87 15.25 27.39 -7.48
N LYS A 88 14.13 26.73 -7.23
CA LYS A 88 12.80 27.08 -7.76
C LYS A 88 11.80 27.32 -6.64
#